data_AF-A0A7S2V1W8-F1
#
_entry.id   AF-A0A7S2V1W8-F1
#
_cell.length_a   1.000
_cell.length_b   1.000
_cell.length_c   1.000
_cell.angle_alpha   90.00
_cell.angle_beta   90.00
_cell.angle_gamma   90.00
#
_symmetry.space_group_name_H-M   'P 1'
#
loop_
_entity.id
_entity.type
_entity.pdbx_description
1 polymer ?
#
loop_
_entity_poly.entity_id
_entity_poly.type
_entity_poly.pdbx_seq_one_letter_code
_entity_poly.pdbx_strand_id
1 'polypeptide(L)'
;GGDSTGGQQGQGQGGTGDQRRRTPPPAAPGRNLVDLNPAFRANLQMALYSGRATPWQEERQKYLKRDRKPPTPAVLQRHMQSRWDQVLHFLVGSTALPDPPEEVIGFLVNTGLMQEDRAEGTMNITNRGYEFMLKDMSLQVWMTVQEYLRLCMRSGKQQGREQHDELLAFLLLLSFCRLG
;
A
#
# COMPACT_ATOMS: atom_id res chain seq x y z
N GLY A 1 33.43 -14.03 -72.99
CA GLY A 1 32.19 -14.83 -73.17
C GLY A 1 31.16 -14.20 -72.29
N GLY A 2 29.99 -13.76 -72.78
CA GLY A 2 29.10 -14.50 -73.67
C GLY A 2 28.43 -15.61 -72.85
N ASP A 3 27.11 -15.74 -72.75
CA ASP A 3 25.99 -15.10 -73.42
C ASP A 3 24.72 -15.58 -72.65
N SER A 4 23.68 -14.73 -72.52
CA SER A 4 22.26 -15.03 -72.82
C SER A 4 21.50 -16.19 -72.12
N THR A 5 20.18 -16.21 -71.87
CA THR A 5 19.00 -15.34 -72.13
C THR A 5 17.88 -15.82 -71.17
N GLY A 6 17.00 -14.97 -70.65
CA GLY A 6 15.62 -14.80 -71.15
C GLY A 6 14.69 -14.56 -69.94
N GLY A 7 14.00 -13.42 -69.83
CA GLY A 7 12.70 -13.12 -70.46
C GLY A 7 11.61 -13.37 -69.40
N GLN A 8 10.68 -12.47 -69.06
CA GLN A 8 9.87 -11.63 -69.92
C GLN A 8 9.15 -10.55 -69.07
N GLN A 9 8.86 -9.42 -69.72
CA GLN A 9 8.15 -8.24 -69.22
C GLN A 9 6.63 -8.48 -69.08
N GLY A 10 6.01 -7.70 -68.19
CA GLY A 10 4.58 -7.43 -68.20
C GLY A 10 4.28 -6.11 -67.47
N GLN A 11 4.22 -5.01 -68.22
CA GLN A 11 3.66 -3.72 -67.79
C GLN A 11 2.15 -3.68 -68.06
N GLY A 12 1.39 -3.04 -67.18
CA GLY A 12 -0.03 -2.69 -67.37
C GLY A 12 -0.60 -2.13 -66.06
N GLN A 13 -0.46 -0.83 -65.80
CA GLN A 13 -1.48 0.22 -65.99
C GLN A 13 -2.55 0.32 -64.88
N GLY A 14 -2.57 1.51 -64.25
CA GLY A 14 -3.79 2.30 -64.03
C GLY A 14 -4.82 1.79 -63.04
N GLY A 15 -4.79 2.32 -61.81
CA GLY A 15 -5.84 2.14 -60.82
C GLY A 15 -5.89 3.31 -59.84
N THR A 16 -6.30 4.48 -60.32
CA THR A 16 -6.79 5.61 -59.52
C THR A 16 -8.01 5.14 -58.72
N GLY A 17 -7.91 5.10 -57.39
CA GLY A 17 -8.98 4.58 -56.53
C GLY A 17 -8.87 5.07 -55.10
N ASP A 18 -9.26 6.33 -54.91
CA ASP A 18 -9.93 6.86 -53.72
C ASP A 18 -9.23 6.62 -52.36
N GLN A 19 -8.33 7.55 -52.02
CA GLN A 19 -7.90 7.85 -50.67
C GLN A 19 -9.10 8.35 -49.84
N ARG A 20 -10.02 7.46 -49.45
CA ARG A 20 -11.03 7.76 -48.43
C ARG A 20 -10.33 7.92 -47.09
N ARG A 21 -9.90 9.17 -46.82
CA ARG A 21 -9.71 9.70 -45.47
C ARG A 21 -10.93 9.26 -44.65
N ARG A 22 -10.74 8.28 -43.76
CA ARG A 22 -11.70 8.01 -42.69
C ARG A 22 -11.65 9.22 -41.77
N THR A 23 -12.51 10.20 -42.04
CA THR A 23 -12.80 11.26 -41.09
C THR A 23 -13.36 10.60 -39.84
N PRO A 24 -12.79 10.84 -38.64
CA PRO A 24 -13.40 10.36 -37.41
C PRO A 24 -14.82 10.96 -37.29
N PRO A 25 -15.82 10.19 -36.83
CA PRO A 25 -17.18 10.70 -36.70
C PRO A 25 -17.21 11.86 -35.69
N PRO A 26 -18.08 12.86 -35.90
CA PRO A 26 -18.20 14.01 -35.02
C PRO A 26 -18.57 13.55 -33.61
N ALA A 27 -17.81 14.01 -32.62
CA ALA A 27 -18.00 13.68 -31.21
C ALA A 27 -19.43 14.04 -30.79
N ALA A 28 -20.22 13.02 -30.44
CA ALA A 28 -21.55 13.22 -29.89
C ALA A 28 -21.44 13.98 -28.55
N PRO A 29 -22.23 15.07 -28.35
CA PRO A 29 -22.15 15.84 -27.13
C PRO A 29 -22.80 15.08 -25.96
N GLY A 30 -22.12 15.05 -24.82
CA GLY A 30 -22.79 14.93 -23.52
C GLY A 30 -23.03 13.52 -22.96
N ARG A 31 -22.23 12.50 -23.32
CA ARG A 31 -22.13 11.32 -22.44
C ARG A 31 -21.10 11.62 -21.37
N ASN A 32 -21.51 11.69 -20.11
CA ASN A 32 -20.61 11.60 -18.96
C ASN A 32 -19.87 10.26 -19.09
N LEU A 33 -18.72 10.29 -19.76
CA LEU A 33 -17.91 9.11 -20.00
C LEU A 33 -17.21 8.84 -18.66
N VAL A 34 -17.83 7.99 -17.85
CA VAL A 34 -17.18 7.44 -16.67
C VAL A 34 -16.08 6.51 -17.19
N ASP A 35 -14.89 7.07 -17.39
CA ASP A 35 -13.71 6.29 -17.73
C ASP A 35 -12.96 5.92 -16.45
N LEU A 36 -12.49 4.69 -16.41
CA LEU A 36 -11.66 4.19 -15.32
C LEU A 36 -10.24 4.71 -15.49
N ASN A 37 -9.57 5.02 -14.39
CA ASN A 37 -8.14 5.30 -14.43
C ASN A 37 -7.43 4.15 -15.17
N PRO A 38 -6.67 4.42 -16.24
CA PRO A 38 -6.04 3.39 -17.06
C PRO A 38 -5.10 2.49 -16.25
N ALA A 39 -4.42 3.03 -15.23
CA ALA A 39 -3.59 2.24 -14.33
C ALA A 39 -4.43 1.30 -13.46
N PHE A 40 -5.56 1.78 -12.93
CA PHE A 40 -6.49 0.95 -12.16
C PHE A 40 -7.09 -0.17 -13.03
N ARG A 41 -7.51 0.16 -14.26
CA ARG A 41 -8.04 -0.80 -15.22
C ARG A 41 -7.01 -1.90 -15.53
N ALA A 42 -5.77 -1.53 -15.83
CA ALA A 42 -4.70 -2.47 -16.10
C ALA A 42 -4.40 -3.36 -14.88
N ASN A 43 -4.27 -2.79 -13.69
CA ASN A 43 -3.99 -3.53 -12.46
C ASN A 43 -5.14 -4.48 -12.07
N LEU A 44 -6.39 -4.06 -12.25
CA LEU A 44 -7.57 -4.89 -11.99
C LEU A 44 -7.68 -6.04 -13.00
N GLN A 45 -7.43 -5.76 -14.28
CA GLN A 45 -7.37 -6.80 -15.32
C GLN A 45 -6.26 -7.80 -15.03
N MET A 46 -5.08 -7.34 -14.59
CA MET A 46 -4.03 -8.24 -14.14
C MET A 46 -4.52 -9.09 -12.97
N ALA A 47 -5.06 -8.50 -11.89
CA ALA A 47 -5.51 -9.26 -10.72
C ALA A 47 -6.60 -10.31 -11.02
N LEU A 48 -7.49 -10.04 -11.98
CA LEU A 48 -8.61 -10.93 -12.32
C LEU A 48 -8.28 -11.98 -13.38
N TYR A 49 -7.46 -11.63 -14.38
CA TYR A 49 -7.13 -12.52 -15.51
C TYR A 49 -5.77 -13.23 -15.34
N SER A 50 -4.97 -12.90 -14.33
CA SER A 50 -3.67 -13.53 -14.16
C SER A 50 -3.78 -14.92 -13.53
N GLY A 51 -3.57 -15.95 -14.34
CA GLY A 51 -2.86 -17.17 -13.91
C GLY A 51 -1.36 -16.93 -13.65
N ARG A 52 -0.90 -15.67 -13.72
CA ARG A 52 0.42 -15.19 -13.31
C ARG A 52 0.36 -14.67 -11.88
N ALA A 53 1.51 -14.68 -11.21
CA ALA A 53 1.65 -14.17 -9.86
C ALA A 53 1.24 -12.69 -9.79
N THR A 54 0.36 -12.32 -8.86
CA THR A 54 0.10 -10.91 -8.57
C THR A 54 1.41 -10.20 -8.22
N PRO A 55 1.59 -8.89 -8.44
CA PRO A 55 2.86 -8.20 -8.17
C PRO A 55 3.41 -8.46 -6.76
N TRP A 56 2.51 -8.58 -5.78
CA TRP A 56 2.82 -8.88 -4.38
C TRP A 56 3.02 -10.38 -4.06
N GLN A 57 2.77 -11.31 -4.98
CA GLN A 57 2.91 -12.75 -4.71
C GLN A 57 4.38 -13.20 -4.63
N GLU A 58 5.27 -12.59 -5.41
CA GLU A 58 6.71 -12.82 -5.28
C GLU A 58 7.23 -12.31 -3.93
N GLU A 59 6.78 -11.11 -3.52
CA GLU A 59 7.09 -10.54 -2.20
C GLU A 59 6.52 -11.39 -1.07
N ARG A 60 5.28 -11.87 -1.20
CA ARG A 60 4.68 -12.81 -0.24
C ARG A 60 5.53 -14.04 -0.06
N GLN A 61 6.00 -14.65 -1.13
CA GLN A 61 6.84 -15.85 -1.05
C GLN A 61 8.22 -15.57 -0.43
N LYS A 62 8.75 -14.37 -0.65
CA LYS A 62 10.03 -13.91 -0.11
C LYS A 62 9.97 -13.61 1.39
N TYR A 63 8.98 -12.83 1.82
CA TYR A 63 8.88 -12.29 3.18
C TYR A 63 8.00 -13.14 4.12
N LEU A 64 6.98 -13.81 3.59
CA LEU A 64 6.00 -14.59 4.37
C LEU A 64 6.17 -16.08 4.09
N LYS A 65 7.34 -16.62 4.46
CA LYS A 65 7.59 -18.06 4.43
C LYS A 65 6.66 -18.76 5.41
N ARG A 66 6.14 -19.92 5.00
CA ARG A 66 5.27 -20.73 5.85
C ARG A 66 6.03 -21.13 7.12
N ASP A 67 5.46 -20.81 8.27
CA ASP A 67 6.04 -21.20 9.55
C ASP A 67 6.01 -22.73 9.69
N ARG A 68 7.12 -23.30 10.17
CA ARG A 68 7.21 -24.74 10.46
C ARG A 68 6.35 -25.10 11.68
N LYS A 69 6.13 -24.16 12.60
CA LYS A 69 5.31 -24.30 13.79
C LYS A 69 4.49 -23.03 14.00
N PRO A 70 3.35 -22.88 13.28
CA PRO A 70 2.55 -21.67 13.42
C PRO A 70 2.07 -21.51 14.87
N PRO A 71 2.18 -20.31 15.44
CA PRO A 71 1.68 -20.05 16.78
C PRO A 71 0.16 -20.17 16.80
N THR A 72 -0.38 -20.77 17.87
CA THR A 72 -1.83 -20.88 18.05
C THR A 72 -2.47 -19.49 18.13
N PRO A 73 -3.66 -19.27 17.56
CA PRO A 73 -4.40 -18.02 17.66
C PRO A 73 -4.48 -17.43 19.08
N ALA A 74 -4.65 -18.28 20.09
CA ALA A 74 -4.69 -17.86 21.49
C ALA A 74 -3.37 -17.24 21.99
N VAL A 75 -2.23 -17.78 21.54
CA VAL A 75 -0.90 -17.25 21.88
C VAL A 75 -0.68 -15.91 21.20
N LEU A 76 -1.07 -15.79 19.92
CA LEU A 76 -1.00 -14.53 19.18
C LEU A 76 -1.86 -13.44 19.82
N GLN A 77 -3.11 -13.75 20.16
CA GLN A 77 -4.00 -12.80 20.80
C GLN A 77 -3.46 -12.32 22.14
N ARG A 78 -2.96 -13.23 22.99
CA ARG A 78 -2.36 -12.86 24.28
C ARG A 78 -1.13 -11.97 24.09
N HIS A 79 -0.29 -12.29 23.11
CA HIS A 79 0.89 -11.48 22.80
C HIS A 79 0.49 -10.07 22.33
N MET A 80 -0.46 -9.96 21.38
CA MET A 80 -0.97 -8.68 20.88
C MET A 80 -1.58 -7.83 21.99
N GLN A 81 -2.39 -8.45 22.86
CA GLN A 81 -3.01 -7.77 24.00
C GLN A 81 -1.94 -7.26 24.97
N SER A 82 -0.98 -8.09 25.36
CA SER A 82 0.11 -7.68 26.24
C SER A 82 0.93 -6.51 25.68
N ARG A 83 1.18 -6.49 24.37
CA ARG A 83 1.89 -5.38 23.71
C ARG A 83 1.07 -4.10 23.69
N TRP A 84 -0.25 -4.20 23.51
CA TRP A 84 -1.13 -3.04 23.54
C TRP A 84 -1.31 -2.48 24.94
N ASP A 85 -1.44 -3.37 25.94
CA ASP A 85 -1.53 -2.99 27.35
C ASP A 85 -0.29 -2.20 27.79
N GLN A 86 0.92 -2.61 27.37
CA GLN A 86 2.16 -1.85 27.62
C GLN A 86 2.07 -0.41 27.11
N VAL A 87 1.55 -0.20 25.90
CA VAL A 87 1.38 1.15 25.32
C VAL A 87 0.35 1.96 26.10
N LEU A 88 -0.78 1.35 26.47
CA LEU A 88 -1.85 2.03 27.22
C LEU A 88 -1.43 2.38 28.64
N HIS A 89 -0.72 1.48 29.33
CA HIS A 89 -0.16 1.74 30.67
C HIS A 89 0.84 2.90 30.63
N PHE A 90 1.68 2.96 29.60
CA PHE A 90 2.60 4.07 29.41
C PHE A 90 1.87 5.40 29.14
N LEU A 91 0.82 5.38 28.31
CA LEU A 91 0.00 6.57 28.05
C LEU A 91 -0.58 7.17 29.33
N VAL A 92 -1.04 6.36 30.30
CA VAL A 92 -1.58 6.87 31.57
C VAL A 92 -0.51 7.21 32.62
N GLY A 93 0.78 7.09 32.29
CA GLY A 93 1.88 7.32 33.24
C GLY A 93 2.02 6.24 34.32
N SER A 94 1.49 5.05 34.08
CA SER A 94 1.56 3.93 35.03
C SER A 94 2.90 3.20 34.90
N THR A 95 3.63 3.05 36.01
CA THR A 95 4.88 2.28 36.11
C THR A 95 4.67 0.77 36.34
N ALA A 96 3.42 0.29 36.24
CA ALA A 96 3.07 -1.11 36.50
C ALA A 96 3.63 -2.10 35.46
N LEU A 97 3.93 -1.63 34.25
CA LEU A 97 4.52 -2.44 33.18
C LEU A 97 5.84 -1.80 32.70
N PRO A 98 6.75 -2.58 32.11
CA PRO A 98 7.94 -2.05 31.47
C PRO A 98 7.60 -1.05 30.39
N ASP A 99 8.44 -0.02 30.25
CA ASP A 99 8.27 0.99 29.23
C ASP A 99 8.31 0.37 27.81
N PRO A 100 7.48 0.88 26.89
CA PRO A 100 7.52 0.44 25.51
C PRO A 100 8.85 0.85 24.85
N PRO A 101 9.21 0.22 23.71
CA PRO A 101 10.44 0.57 22.99
C PRO A 101 10.50 2.07 22.67
N GLU A 102 11.70 2.65 22.65
CA GLU A 102 11.93 4.08 22.39
C GLU A 102 11.29 4.56 21.07
N GLU A 103 11.28 3.72 20.03
CA GLU A 103 10.61 4.01 18.77
C GLU A 103 9.10 4.24 18.93
N VAL A 104 8.46 3.47 19.82
CA VAL A 104 7.04 3.62 20.13
C VAL A 104 6.81 4.88 20.92
N ILE A 105 7.68 5.21 21.88
CA ILE A 105 7.61 6.47 22.63
C ILE A 105 7.74 7.66 21.67
N GLY A 106 8.75 7.65 20.79
CA GLY A 106 8.91 8.65 19.75
C GLY A 106 7.70 8.75 18.83
N PHE A 107 7.06 7.63 18.49
CA PHE A 107 5.80 7.63 17.75
C PHE A 107 4.65 8.29 18.55
N LEU A 108 4.49 7.99 19.83
CA LEU A 108 3.45 8.60 20.69
C LEU A 108 3.63 10.12 20.81
N VAL A 109 4.87 10.60 20.89
CA VAL A 109 5.19 12.02 20.89
C VAL A 109 4.92 12.66 19.53
N ASN A 110 5.38 12.04 18.44
CA ASN A 110 5.19 12.55 17.07
C ASN A 110 3.71 12.61 16.65
N THR A 111 2.89 11.69 17.16
CA THR A 111 1.44 11.69 16.96
C THR A 111 0.71 12.65 17.90
N GLY A 112 1.42 13.25 18.86
CA GLY A 112 0.85 14.13 19.86
C GLY A 112 -0.11 13.41 20.80
N LEU A 113 0.04 12.10 20.99
CA LEU A 113 -0.67 11.35 22.03
C LEU A 113 -0.01 11.57 23.40
N MET A 114 1.31 11.82 23.40
CA MET A 114 2.08 12.25 24.56
C MET A 114 2.87 13.51 24.26
N GLN A 115 3.25 14.22 25.31
CA GLN A 115 4.13 15.37 25.27
C GLN A 115 5.10 15.31 26.44
N GLU A 116 6.32 15.77 26.21
CA GLU A 116 7.30 15.96 27.28
C GLU A 116 6.98 17.25 28.03
N ASP A 117 6.83 17.16 29.34
CA ASP A 117 6.70 18.32 30.19
C ASP A 117 8.08 18.96 30.39
N ARG A 118 8.24 20.18 29.87
CA ARG A 118 9.52 20.92 29.96
C ARG A 118 9.89 21.30 31.40
N ALA A 119 8.93 21.30 32.33
CA ALA A 119 9.19 21.66 33.72
C ALA A 119 9.72 20.46 34.54
N GLU A 120 9.25 19.26 34.25
CA GLU A 120 9.51 18.05 35.06
C GLU A 120 10.31 16.97 34.32
N GLY A 121 10.48 17.08 32.99
CA GLY A 121 11.11 16.05 32.16
C GLY A 121 10.30 14.76 32.08
N THR A 122 9.03 14.80 32.51
CA THR A 122 8.10 13.67 32.55
C THR A 122 7.27 13.61 31.27
N MET A 123 6.91 12.40 30.83
CA MET A 123 6.01 12.21 29.71
C MET A 123 4.55 12.24 30.18
N ASN A 124 3.79 13.20 29.66
CA ASN A 124 2.39 13.41 30.01
C ASN A 124 1.50 13.17 28.80
N ILE A 125 0.35 12.56 29.04
CA ILE A 125 -0.69 12.36 28.02
C ILE A 125 -1.32 13.69 27.62
N THR A 126 -1.58 13.85 26.33
CA THR A 126 -2.24 15.05 25.80
C THR A 126 -3.77 14.88 25.82
N ASN A 127 -4.52 15.96 25.57
CA ASN A 127 -5.98 15.88 25.36
C ASN A 127 -6.32 14.89 24.23
N ARG A 128 -5.53 14.89 23.15
CA ARG A 128 -5.68 13.94 22.03
C ARG A 128 -5.42 12.50 22.48
N GLY A 129 -4.43 12.29 23.35
CA GLY A 129 -4.15 11.00 23.98
C GLY A 129 -5.32 10.50 24.82
N TYR A 130 -5.94 11.37 25.63
CA TYR A 130 -7.13 11.00 26.39
C TYR A 130 -8.30 10.60 25.49
N GLU A 131 -8.60 11.37 24.44
CA GLU A 131 -9.63 11.03 23.47
C GLU A 131 -9.34 9.70 22.74
N PHE A 132 -8.06 9.42 22.48
CA PHE A 132 -7.61 8.16 21.89
C PHE A 132 -7.91 6.97 22.80
N MET A 133 -7.62 7.09 24.10
CA MET A 133 -7.84 6.00 25.07
C MET A 133 -9.31 5.63 25.27
N LEU A 134 -10.24 6.58 25.06
CA LEU A 134 -11.67 6.33 25.20
C LEU A 134 -12.28 5.51 24.05
N LYS A 135 -11.53 5.28 22.98
CA LYS A 135 -11.99 4.53 21.82
C LYS A 135 -11.84 3.02 22.05
N ASP A 136 -12.57 2.23 21.30
CA ASP A 136 -12.40 0.78 21.31
C ASP A 136 -11.02 0.37 20.76
N MET A 137 -10.51 -0.78 21.22
CA MET A 137 -9.16 -1.26 20.86
C MET A 137 -8.98 -1.38 19.34
N SER A 138 -10.02 -1.78 18.60
CA SER A 138 -9.91 -1.95 17.14
C SER A 138 -9.71 -0.61 16.43
N LEU A 139 -10.42 0.42 16.87
CA LEU A 139 -10.26 1.78 16.38
C LEU A 139 -8.91 2.36 16.79
N GLN A 140 -8.46 2.11 18.02
CA GLN A 140 -7.13 2.54 18.48
C GLN A 140 -6.01 2.00 17.57
N VAL A 141 -6.03 0.69 17.29
CA VAL A 141 -5.05 0.05 16.39
C VAL A 141 -5.12 0.65 14.99
N TRP A 142 -6.33 0.82 14.44
CA TRP A 142 -6.49 1.39 13.10
C TRP A 142 -5.95 2.83 13.00
N MET A 143 -6.26 3.68 13.98
CA MET A 143 -5.73 5.05 14.02
C MET A 143 -4.21 5.05 14.12
N THR A 144 -3.61 4.15 14.90
CA THR A 144 -2.16 4.01 15.00
C THR A 144 -1.54 3.64 13.65
N VAL A 145 -2.14 2.70 12.90
CA VAL A 145 -1.71 2.37 11.53
C VAL A 145 -1.79 3.58 10.61
N GLN A 146 -2.89 4.34 10.68
CA GLN A 146 -3.07 5.55 9.87
C GLN A 146 -2.05 6.65 10.21
N GLU A 147 -1.77 6.88 11.49
CA GLU A 147 -0.76 7.84 11.92
C GLU A 147 0.65 7.41 11.50
N TYR A 148 0.95 6.11 11.53
CA TYR A 148 2.21 5.58 11.04
C TYR A 148 2.37 5.83 9.52
N LEU A 149 1.33 5.56 8.73
CA LEU A 149 1.29 5.89 7.30
C LEU A 149 1.53 7.39 7.03
N ARG A 150 0.88 8.26 7.83
CA ARG A 150 1.06 9.72 7.73
C ARG A 150 2.48 10.15 8.11
N LEU A 151 3.08 9.51 9.12
CA LEU A 151 4.43 9.81 9.56
C LEU A 151 5.46 9.50 8.46
N CYS A 152 5.32 8.35 7.78
CA CYS A 152 6.16 7.99 6.63
C CYS A 152 6.05 9.06 5.51
N MET A 153 4.84 9.51 5.21
CA MET A 153 4.59 10.55 4.18
C MET A 153 5.18 11.92 4.54
N ARG A 154 5.14 12.32 5.81
CA ARG A 154 5.67 13.62 6.28
C ARG A 154 7.19 13.73 6.18
N SER A 155 7.91 12.62 6.15
CA SER A 155 9.38 12.61 6.08
C SER A 155 9.93 13.23 4.77
N GLY A 156 9.08 13.47 3.76
CA GLY A 156 9.32 14.37 2.62
C GLY A 156 10.43 13.98 1.64
N LYS A 157 11.23 12.96 1.97
CA LYS A 157 12.28 12.39 1.14
C LYS A 157 11.65 11.39 0.15
N GLN A 158 12.29 11.17 -1.01
CA GLN A 158 11.92 10.06 -1.92
C GLN A 158 11.73 8.74 -1.16
N GLN A 159 12.60 8.50 -0.17
CA GLN A 159 12.51 7.38 0.77
C GLN A 159 11.15 7.24 1.48
N GLY A 160 10.50 8.35 1.86
CA GLY A 160 9.22 8.32 2.59
C GLY A 160 8.06 7.86 1.73
N ARG A 161 8.10 8.14 0.41
CA ARG A 161 7.10 7.65 -0.55
C ARG A 161 7.27 6.16 -0.81
N GLU A 162 8.50 5.70 -0.96
CA GLU A 162 8.82 4.27 -1.10
C GLU A 162 8.37 3.49 0.14
N GLN A 163 8.69 3.98 1.35
CA GLN A 163 8.24 3.37 2.61
C GLN A 163 6.72 3.33 2.75
N HIS A 164 6.03 4.38 2.31
CA HIS A 164 4.57 4.42 2.33
C HIS A 164 3.96 3.37 1.40
N ASP A 165 4.48 3.25 0.17
CA ASP A 165 3.99 2.30 -0.82
C ASP A 165 4.30 0.85 -0.38
N GLU A 166 5.49 0.59 0.18
CA GLU A 166 5.86 -0.69 0.80
C GLU A 166 4.95 -1.04 1.99
N LEU A 167 4.62 -0.07 2.84
CA LEU A 167 3.75 -0.30 4.00
C LEU A 167 2.31 -0.62 3.56
N LEU A 168 1.79 0.05 2.54
CA LEU A 168 0.48 -0.29 1.97
C LEU A 168 0.48 -1.68 1.35
N ALA A 169 1.54 -2.03 0.59
CA ALA A 169 1.70 -3.37 0.06
C ALA A 169 1.76 -4.41 1.18
N PHE A 170 2.49 -4.13 2.26
CA PHE A 170 2.59 -4.98 3.44
C PHE A 170 1.24 -5.18 4.15
N LEU A 171 0.46 -4.11 4.36
CA LEU A 171 -0.88 -4.21 4.96
C LEU A 171 -1.82 -5.04 4.09
N LEU A 172 -1.74 -4.87 2.77
CA LEU A 172 -2.49 -5.69 1.82
C LEU A 172 -2.04 -7.16 1.87
N LEU A 173 -0.74 -7.42 1.95
CA LEU A 173 -0.18 -8.77 2.12
C LEU A 173 -0.68 -9.44 3.41
N LEU A 174 -0.71 -8.71 4.52
CA LEU A 174 -1.27 -9.20 5.80
C LEU A 174 -2.75 -9.58 5.68
N SER A 175 -3.53 -8.87 4.85
CA SER A 175 -4.94 -9.20 4.64
C SER A 175 -5.17 -10.58 4.00
N PHE A 176 -4.17 -11.12 3.30
CA PHE A 176 -4.20 -12.47 2.71
C PHE A 176 -3.61 -13.55 3.62
N CYS A 177 -3.08 -13.18 4.79
CA CYS A 177 -2.58 -14.15 5.75
C CYS A 177 -3.74 -14.81 6.51
N ARG A 178 -3.54 -16.08 6.89
CA ARG A 178 -4.43 -16.77 7.82
C ARG A 178 -3.81 -16.70 9.21
N LEU A 179 -4.65 -16.60 10.23
CA LEU A 179 -4.22 -16.60 11.61
C LEU A 179 -3.90 -18.05 12.06
N GLY A 180 -2.65 -18.32 12.42
CA GLY A 180 -2.15 -19.67 12.76
C GLY A 180 -1.80 -20.51 11.55
#